data_AF-A0A6A7B888-F1
#
_entry.id   AF-A0A6A7B888-F1
#
_cell.length_a   1.000
_cell.length_b   1.000
_cell.length_c   1.000
_cell.angle_alpha   90.00
_cell.angle_beta   90.00
_cell.angle_gamma   90.00
#
_symmetry.space_group_name_H-M   'P 1'
#
loop_
_entity.id
_entity.type
_entity.pdbx_description
1 polymer ?
#
loop_
_entity_poly.entity_id
_entity_poly.type
_entity_poly.pdbx_seq_one_letter_code
_entity_poly.pdbx_strand_id
1 'polypeptide(L)'
;MYAAVAFETTTLGTLGVLGKEFLNFGKGTWNRFFRWLAILSMLLSTAYVLSFPTLMAAMTGYITTYEPYVEDYEHNLIEWSQIKEVIYVVHDIARVGGFDKSPLVVTSDDEVLMKAMEAYIFQFKNDRVQYHDGHGPGVGSFSVANETSEFNPVGYGQAAQLSAPSLNITEYQPQFLQTHMPWEEPYNIQIPPLEVRIDRFAFAFERAGNSLYNSTYLVEKGSCKPSEEYQWGFSYIFLFMVSIFNFLWVCIMVGMWLDTRRASRMYKSGRRPGLIRSIVDYSAAVREELGVEAETMEEEDLRKAVRESGGALVVPKNEIRVRRVDKTLGPKERKRSWKRSLTSGSNF
;
A
#
# COMPACT_ATOMS: atom_id res chain seq x y z
N MET A 1 43.99 -4.76 10.20
CA MET A 1 42.63 -5.29 9.93
C MET A 1 41.92 -5.72 11.22
N TYR A 2 42.42 -6.70 11.98
CA TYR A 2 41.75 -7.14 13.22
C TYR A 2 41.69 -6.03 14.30
N ALA A 3 42.73 -5.18 14.39
CA ALA A 3 42.78 -4.00 15.28
C ALA A 3 41.70 -2.98 14.96
N ALA A 4 41.64 -2.52 13.70
CA ALA A 4 40.66 -1.53 13.27
C ALA A 4 39.21 -2.02 13.46
N VAL A 5 38.95 -3.32 13.26
CA VAL A 5 37.61 -3.90 13.47
C VAL A 5 37.29 -4.12 14.96
N ALA A 6 38.29 -4.36 15.81
CA ALA A 6 38.08 -4.64 17.23
C ALA A 6 38.05 -3.39 18.12
N PHE A 7 38.75 -2.31 17.73
CA PHE A 7 38.96 -1.13 18.58
C PHE A 7 38.38 0.17 18.03
N GLU A 8 38.20 0.29 16.71
CA GLU A 8 37.54 1.46 16.13
C GLU A 8 36.11 1.10 15.77
N THR A 9 35.17 1.69 16.51
CA THR A 9 33.74 1.64 16.19
C THR A 9 33.51 2.04 14.73
N THR A 10 32.46 1.48 14.12
CA THR A 10 31.98 1.62 12.74
C THR A 10 31.94 3.07 12.22
N THR A 11 33.08 3.67 11.96
CA THR A 11 33.18 5.00 11.35
C THR A 11 33.41 4.84 9.86
N LEU A 12 32.86 5.74 9.06
CA LEU A 12 33.00 5.71 7.60
C LEU A 12 34.48 5.82 7.16
N GLY A 13 35.33 6.45 7.98
CA GLY A 13 36.77 6.53 7.76
C GLY A 13 37.47 5.17 7.82
N THR A 14 37.13 4.33 8.79
CA THR A 14 37.76 3.00 8.96
C THR A 14 37.28 2.02 7.91
N LEU A 15 36.04 2.15 7.42
CA LEU A 15 35.54 1.45 6.23
C LEU A 15 36.35 1.78 4.96
N GLY A 16 36.72 3.04 4.77
CA GLY A 16 37.56 3.47 3.64
C GLY A 16 38.97 2.89 3.69
N VAL A 17 39.58 2.87 4.88
CA VAL A 17 40.90 2.26 5.11
C VAL A 17 40.84 0.73 4.97
N LEU A 18 39.78 0.09 5.48
CA LEU A 18 39.50 -1.35 5.29
C LEU A 18 39.34 -1.70 3.81
N GLY A 19 38.58 -0.91 3.06
CA GLY A 19 38.40 -1.11 1.61
C GLY A 19 39.72 -1.01 0.85
N LYS A 20 40.55 0.00 1.16
CA LYS A 20 41.86 0.21 0.55
C LYS A 20 42.84 -0.94 0.86
N GLU A 21 42.91 -1.39 2.11
CA GLU A 21 43.79 -2.49 2.54
C GLU A 21 43.35 -3.85 1.95
N PHE A 22 42.04 -4.11 1.88
CA PHE A 22 41.53 -5.37 1.34
C PHE A 22 41.63 -5.46 -0.19
N LEU A 23 41.52 -4.32 -0.88
CA LEU A 23 41.72 -4.23 -2.32
C LEU A 23 43.20 -4.44 -2.71
N ASN A 24 44.15 -4.06 -1.86
CA ASN A 24 45.58 -4.12 -2.17
C ASN A 24 46.29 -5.44 -1.77
N PHE A 25 45.64 -6.30 -0.97
CA PHE A 25 46.21 -7.59 -0.57
C PHE A 25 45.88 -8.73 -1.55
N GLY A 26 46.84 -9.10 -2.39
CA GLY A 26 46.88 -10.39 -3.11
C GLY A 26 47.07 -10.27 -4.63
N LYS A 27 47.90 -11.16 -5.21
CA LYS A 27 48.02 -11.31 -6.67
C LYS A 27 46.65 -11.69 -7.26
N GLY A 28 46.38 -11.30 -8.51
CA GLY A 28 45.10 -11.53 -9.18
C GLY A 28 44.70 -13.01 -9.13
N THR A 29 43.72 -13.34 -8.30
CA THR A 29 43.21 -14.71 -8.11
C THR A 29 41.73 -14.60 -7.80
N TRP A 30 40.95 -15.63 -8.15
CA TRP A 30 39.49 -15.72 -7.99
C TRP A 30 39.01 -15.38 -6.57
N ASN A 31 39.82 -15.67 -5.54
CA ASN A 31 39.55 -15.31 -4.15
C ASN A 31 39.50 -13.80 -3.90
N ARG A 32 40.13 -12.96 -4.73
CA ARG A 32 40.04 -11.49 -4.65
C ARG A 32 38.66 -10.99 -5.08
N PHE A 33 38.04 -11.65 -6.07
CA PHE A 33 36.69 -11.32 -6.52
C PHE A 33 35.65 -11.60 -5.44
N PHE A 34 35.67 -12.78 -4.81
CA PHE A 34 34.76 -13.09 -3.70
C PHE A 34 34.95 -12.15 -2.49
N ARG A 35 36.19 -11.77 -2.23
CA ARG A 35 36.54 -10.78 -1.20
C ARG A 35 36.00 -9.38 -1.52
N TRP A 36 36.13 -8.94 -2.77
CA TRP A 36 35.56 -7.68 -3.23
C TRP A 36 34.02 -7.69 -3.17
N LEU A 37 33.41 -8.80 -3.59
CA LEU A 37 31.96 -9.02 -3.53
C LEU A 37 31.44 -8.96 -2.09
N ALA A 38 32.17 -9.51 -1.12
CA ALA A 38 31.78 -9.45 0.30
C ALA A 38 31.80 -8.01 0.86
N ILE A 39 32.79 -7.19 0.48
CA ILE A 39 32.82 -5.77 0.89
C ILE A 39 31.72 -4.98 0.21
N LEU A 40 31.53 -5.18 -1.10
CA LEU A 40 30.45 -4.53 -1.84
C LEU A 40 29.08 -4.90 -1.24
N SER A 41 28.90 -6.18 -0.88
CA SER A 41 27.70 -6.67 -0.20
C SER A 41 27.47 -6.00 1.15
N MET A 42 28.51 -5.85 1.98
CA MET A 42 28.38 -5.11 3.25
C MET A 42 27.99 -3.64 3.03
N LEU A 43 28.59 -2.97 2.04
CA LEU A 43 28.27 -1.58 1.73
C LEU A 43 26.83 -1.45 1.22
N LEU A 44 26.43 -2.28 0.25
CA LEU A 44 25.06 -2.33 -0.26
C LEU A 44 24.05 -2.64 0.85
N SER A 45 24.39 -3.54 1.78
CA SER A 45 23.57 -3.85 2.94
C SER A 45 23.38 -2.65 3.86
N THR A 46 24.46 -1.91 4.16
CA THR A 46 24.36 -0.69 4.98
C THR A 46 23.54 0.40 4.29
N ALA A 47 23.73 0.60 2.98
CA ALA A 47 22.96 1.55 2.21
C ALA A 47 21.47 1.18 2.14
N TYR A 48 21.16 -0.12 2.02
CA TYR A 48 19.81 -0.65 2.01
C TYR A 48 19.09 -0.43 3.34
N VAL A 49 19.74 -0.73 4.47
CA VAL A 49 19.16 -0.51 5.81
C VAL A 49 18.91 0.99 6.05
N LEU A 50 19.82 1.86 5.59
CA LEU A 50 19.65 3.31 5.69
C LEU A 50 18.53 3.86 4.81
N SER A 51 18.33 3.28 3.62
CA SER A 51 17.26 3.71 2.70
C SER A 51 15.91 3.07 2.99
N PHE A 52 15.83 2.09 3.88
CA PHE A 52 14.60 1.37 4.17
C PHE A 52 13.45 2.27 4.67
N PRO A 53 13.64 3.21 5.63
CA PRO A 53 12.56 4.11 6.05
C PRO A 53 12.03 4.99 4.92
N THR A 54 12.93 5.50 4.06
CA THR A 54 12.55 6.31 2.89
C THR A 54 11.82 5.50 1.83
N LEU A 55 12.23 4.25 1.62
CA LEU A 55 11.54 3.34 0.71
C LEU A 55 10.13 3.02 1.23
N MET A 56 9.99 2.71 2.52
CA MET A 56 8.69 2.46 3.15
C MET A 56 7.76 3.67 3.05
N ALA A 57 8.28 4.88 3.33
CA ALA A 57 7.51 6.11 3.21
C ALA A 57 7.06 6.38 1.76
N ALA A 58 7.89 6.06 0.77
CA ALA A 58 7.53 6.20 -0.64
C ALA A 58 6.49 5.17 -1.13
N MET A 59 6.30 4.08 -0.38
CA MET A 59 5.35 3.00 -0.73
C MET A 59 3.96 3.21 -0.16
N THR A 60 3.90 3.94 0.93
CA THR A 60 2.66 4.40 1.57
C THR A 60 2.27 5.73 0.95
N GLY A 61 1.07 5.81 0.40
CA GLY A 61 0.56 7.04 -0.19
C GLY A 61 -0.93 7.20 0.08
N TYR A 62 -1.40 8.43 0.03
CA TYR A 62 -2.83 8.69 0.03
C TYR A 62 -3.39 8.43 -1.37
N ILE A 63 -4.44 7.61 -1.42
CA ILE A 63 -5.21 7.37 -2.64
C ILE A 63 -6.59 7.96 -2.39
N THR A 64 -7.12 8.71 -3.35
CA THR A 64 -8.50 9.20 -3.32
C THR A 64 -9.45 8.02 -3.41
N THR A 65 -10.46 7.97 -2.56
CA THR A 65 -11.57 7.05 -2.78
C THR A 65 -12.31 7.46 -4.05
N TYR A 66 -12.97 6.51 -4.70
CA TYR A 66 -13.79 6.79 -5.87
C TYR A 66 -15.25 6.57 -5.50
N GLU A 67 -16.07 7.57 -5.78
CA GLU A 67 -17.51 7.52 -5.58
C GLU A 67 -18.23 7.54 -6.93
N PRO A 68 -19.36 6.83 -7.05
CA PRO A 68 -20.16 6.87 -8.26
C PRO A 68 -21.01 8.14 -8.31
N TYR A 69 -21.03 8.78 -9.47
CA TYR A 69 -21.86 9.93 -9.80
C TYR A 69 -22.62 9.68 -11.10
N VAL A 70 -23.78 10.31 -11.26
CA VAL A 70 -24.56 10.31 -12.50
C VAL A 70 -24.78 11.75 -12.95
N GLU A 71 -24.66 11.97 -14.25
CA GLU A 71 -24.99 13.25 -14.88
C GLU A 71 -26.50 13.36 -15.11
N ASP A 72 -27.13 14.47 -14.71
CA ASP A 72 -28.53 14.77 -15.00
C ASP A 72 -28.73 15.36 -16.42
N TYR A 73 -29.99 15.65 -16.79
CA TYR A 73 -30.31 16.27 -18.09
C TYR A 73 -29.75 17.69 -18.26
N GLU A 74 -29.40 18.36 -17.17
CA GLU A 74 -28.79 19.70 -17.15
C GLU A 74 -27.26 19.66 -17.06
N HIS A 75 -26.65 18.47 -17.12
CA HIS A 75 -25.22 18.22 -16.98
C HIS A 75 -24.65 18.46 -15.56
N ASN A 76 -25.49 18.43 -14.53
CA ASN A 76 -25.06 18.44 -13.14
C ASN A 76 -24.69 17.02 -12.69
N LEU A 77 -23.65 16.91 -11.85
CA LEU A 77 -23.26 15.65 -11.24
C LEU A 77 -24.04 15.43 -9.94
N ILE A 78 -24.74 14.31 -9.88
CA ILE A 78 -25.53 13.87 -8.74
C ILE A 78 -24.85 12.63 -8.17
N GLU A 79 -24.68 12.62 -6.85
CA GLU A 79 -24.09 11.50 -6.13
C GLU A 79 -25.02 10.29 -6.20
N TRP A 80 -24.46 9.09 -6.37
CA TRP A 80 -25.22 7.85 -6.48
C TRP A 80 -26.10 7.55 -5.25
N SER A 81 -25.71 8.04 -4.08
CA SER A 81 -26.49 7.93 -2.83
C SER A 81 -27.81 8.69 -2.87
N GLN A 82 -27.95 9.69 -3.75
CA GLN A 82 -29.16 10.53 -3.87
C GLN A 82 -30.17 9.98 -4.88
N ILE A 83 -29.90 8.81 -5.47
CA ILE A 83 -30.77 8.16 -6.44
C ILE A 83 -31.86 7.39 -5.70
N LYS A 84 -33.11 7.70 -6.01
CA LYS A 84 -34.27 7.04 -5.41
C LYS A 84 -35.03 6.25 -6.47
N GLU A 85 -35.51 5.07 -6.09
CA GLU A 85 -36.38 4.28 -6.95
C GLU A 85 -37.78 4.90 -6.97
N VAL A 86 -38.36 4.97 -8.17
CA VAL A 86 -39.73 5.43 -8.36
C VAL A 86 -40.64 4.21 -8.40
N ILE A 87 -41.68 4.22 -7.57
CA ILE A 87 -42.67 3.14 -7.50
C ILE A 87 -43.94 3.53 -8.26
N TYR A 88 -44.43 4.75 -8.03
CA TYR A 88 -45.63 5.26 -8.68
C TYR A 88 -45.40 6.65 -9.27
N VAL A 89 -45.98 6.90 -10.43
CA VAL A 89 -46.05 8.24 -11.04
C VAL A 89 -47.50 8.60 -11.27
N VAL A 90 -47.97 9.64 -10.60
CA VAL A 90 -49.36 10.13 -10.71
C VAL A 90 -49.37 11.33 -11.66
N HIS A 91 -49.92 11.13 -12.85
CA HIS A 91 -49.86 12.13 -13.92
C HIS A 91 -50.82 13.30 -13.73
N ASP A 92 -51.96 13.07 -13.08
CA ASP A 92 -53.07 14.02 -12.92
C ASP A 92 -53.36 14.38 -11.45
N ILE A 93 -52.31 14.39 -10.61
CA ILE A 93 -52.39 14.69 -9.18
C ILE A 93 -52.97 16.08 -8.86
N ALA A 94 -52.88 17.02 -9.82
CA ALA A 94 -53.41 18.38 -9.67
C ALA A 94 -54.91 18.41 -9.25
N ARG A 95 -55.65 17.32 -9.49
CA ARG A 95 -57.07 17.16 -9.14
C ARG A 95 -57.32 16.96 -7.65
N VAL A 96 -56.33 16.47 -6.90
CA VAL A 96 -56.43 16.20 -5.46
C VAL A 96 -56.38 17.50 -4.64
N GLY A 97 -55.79 18.57 -5.17
CA GLY A 97 -55.52 19.79 -4.42
C GLY A 97 -54.43 19.57 -3.35
N GLY A 98 -53.60 20.59 -3.11
CA GLY A 98 -52.48 20.50 -2.15
C GLY A 98 -51.16 19.99 -2.75
N PHE A 99 -51.13 19.61 -4.02
CA PHE A 99 -49.92 19.31 -4.77
C PHE A 99 -49.76 20.29 -5.94
N ASP A 100 -48.79 21.19 -5.85
CA ASP A 100 -48.55 22.22 -6.88
C ASP A 100 -47.75 21.70 -8.08
N LYS A 101 -47.13 20.52 -7.95
CA LYS A 101 -46.25 19.92 -8.97
C LYS A 101 -46.88 18.65 -9.53
N SER A 102 -47.20 18.67 -10.83
CA SER A 102 -47.64 17.50 -11.61
C SER A 102 -46.56 17.17 -12.65
N PRO A 103 -46.20 15.89 -12.88
CA PRO A 103 -46.67 14.68 -12.19
C PRO A 103 -46.11 14.55 -10.76
N LEU A 104 -46.80 13.83 -9.88
CA LEU A 104 -46.26 13.46 -8.56
C LEU A 104 -45.47 12.15 -8.70
N VAL A 105 -44.20 12.20 -8.34
CA VAL A 105 -43.29 11.04 -8.34
C VAL A 105 -43.23 10.49 -6.93
N VAL A 106 -43.66 9.24 -6.73
CA VAL A 106 -43.64 8.55 -5.45
C VAL A 106 -42.40 7.67 -5.40
N THR A 107 -41.50 7.98 -4.48
CA THR A 107 -40.24 7.25 -4.31
C THR A 107 -40.32 6.16 -3.25
N SER A 108 -39.35 5.25 -3.24
CA SER A 108 -39.23 4.19 -2.23
C SER A 108 -39.09 4.69 -0.80
N ASP A 109 -38.54 5.89 -0.61
CA ASP A 109 -38.29 6.46 0.73
C ASP A 109 -39.56 7.05 1.34
N ASP A 110 -40.54 7.40 0.49
CA ASP A 110 -41.78 8.07 0.90
C ASP A 110 -42.84 7.04 1.35
N GLU A 111 -42.56 6.30 2.42
CA GLU A 111 -43.41 5.20 2.93
C GLU A 111 -44.88 5.64 3.13
N VAL A 112 -45.08 6.88 3.58
CA VAL A 112 -46.39 7.48 3.80
C VAL A 112 -47.19 7.60 2.51
N LEU A 113 -46.54 8.10 1.45
CA LEU A 113 -47.17 8.32 0.15
C LEU A 113 -47.38 7.00 -0.59
N MET A 114 -46.42 6.08 -0.47
CA MET A 114 -46.53 4.72 -0.98
C MET A 114 -47.75 4.01 -0.37
N LYS A 115 -47.91 4.01 0.95
CA LYS A 115 -49.09 3.43 1.63
C LYS A 115 -50.40 4.09 1.22
N ALA A 116 -50.40 5.41 1.02
CA ALA A 116 -51.58 6.13 0.54
C ALA A 116 -51.96 5.71 -0.89
N MET A 117 -50.97 5.51 -1.77
CA MET A 117 -51.21 5.01 -3.14
C MET A 117 -51.70 3.57 -3.14
N GLU A 118 -51.10 2.69 -2.34
CA GLU A 118 -51.55 1.30 -2.21
C GLU A 118 -53.00 1.24 -1.71
N ALA A 119 -53.33 2.02 -0.67
CA ALA A 119 -54.69 2.12 -0.15
C ALA A 119 -55.68 2.64 -1.20
N TYR A 120 -55.28 3.64 -2.00
CA TYR A 120 -56.08 4.18 -3.09
C TYR A 120 -56.34 3.14 -4.19
N ILE A 121 -55.28 2.49 -4.69
CA ILE A 121 -55.38 1.45 -5.73
C ILE A 121 -56.23 0.26 -5.21
N PHE A 122 -56.10 -0.11 -3.93
CA PHE A 122 -56.86 -1.20 -3.34
C PHE A 122 -58.37 -0.97 -3.31
N GLN A 123 -58.85 0.28 -3.30
CA GLN A 123 -60.28 0.60 -3.39
C GLN A 123 -60.92 0.01 -4.67
N PHE A 124 -60.12 -0.12 -5.74
CA PHE A 124 -60.56 -0.54 -7.07
C PHE A 124 -60.24 -2.02 -7.39
N LYS A 125 -59.75 -2.79 -6.41
CA LYS A 125 -59.23 -4.16 -6.64
C LYS A 125 -60.28 -5.17 -7.13
N ASN A 126 -61.57 -4.88 -6.96
CA ASN A 126 -62.67 -5.72 -7.45
C ASN A 126 -63.14 -5.35 -8.86
N ASP A 127 -62.90 -4.11 -9.28
CA ASP A 127 -63.20 -3.67 -10.63
C ASP A 127 -62.04 -4.05 -11.54
N ARG A 128 -62.34 -4.38 -12.80
CA ARG A 128 -61.36 -4.95 -13.75
C ARG A 128 -60.27 -3.91 -14.04
N VAL A 129 -59.26 -3.86 -13.17
CA VAL A 129 -58.06 -3.07 -13.36
C VAL A 129 -57.52 -3.43 -14.73
N GLN A 130 -57.60 -2.48 -15.66
CA GLN A 130 -56.99 -2.65 -16.97
C GLN A 130 -55.49 -2.49 -16.78
N TYR A 131 -54.83 -3.55 -16.30
CA TYR A 131 -53.40 -3.69 -16.50
C TYR A 131 -53.17 -3.79 -18.00
N HIS A 132 -52.95 -2.64 -18.63
CA HIS A 132 -52.44 -2.63 -19.98
C HIS A 132 -50.99 -3.13 -19.91
N ASP A 133 -50.79 -4.43 -20.19
CA ASP A 133 -49.50 -5.08 -20.50
C ASP A 133 -48.87 -4.52 -21.82
N GLY A 134 -49.12 -3.24 -22.11
CA GLY A 134 -48.68 -2.56 -23.31
C GLY A 134 -47.20 -2.21 -23.27
N HIS A 135 -46.62 -1.97 -24.44
CA HIS A 135 -45.24 -1.57 -24.67
C HIS A 135 -44.88 -0.16 -24.13
N GLY A 136 -45.49 0.29 -23.04
CA GLY A 136 -45.27 1.59 -22.40
C GLY A 136 -44.33 1.50 -21.18
N PRO A 137 -43.89 2.65 -20.64
CA PRO A 137 -43.07 2.69 -19.42
C PRO A 137 -43.85 2.18 -18.21
N GLY A 138 -43.17 1.45 -17.33
CA GLY A 138 -43.73 0.81 -16.14
C GLY A 138 -44.08 -0.67 -16.31
N VAL A 139 -44.54 -1.28 -15.22
CA VAL A 139 -45.13 -2.61 -15.18
C VAL A 139 -46.63 -2.54 -15.51
N GLY A 140 -47.26 -1.41 -15.22
CA GLY A 140 -48.68 -1.22 -15.48
C GLY A 140 -49.08 0.25 -15.45
N SER A 141 -50.26 0.53 -16.00
CA SER A 141 -50.96 1.80 -15.82
C SER A 141 -52.33 1.55 -15.22
N PHE A 142 -52.75 2.43 -14.33
CA PHE A 142 -54.01 2.37 -13.60
C PHE A 142 -54.83 3.62 -13.93
N SER A 143 -56.06 3.40 -14.42
CA SER A 143 -57.08 4.44 -14.57
C SER A 143 -58.46 3.77 -14.72
N VAL A 144 -59.47 4.27 -14.02
CA VAL A 144 -60.85 3.75 -13.98
C VAL A 144 -61.78 4.87 -14.44
N ALA A 145 -62.40 4.72 -15.61
CA ALA A 145 -63.10 5.83 -16.27
C ALA A 145 -64.40 6.28 -15.58
N ASN A 146 -65.12 5.38 -14.90
CA ASN A 146 -66.52 5.59 -14.54
C ASN A 146 -66.79 5.71 -13.03
N GLU A 147 -65.75 5.80 -12.20
CA GLU A 147 -65.90 5.76 -10.74
C GLU A 147 -65.30 6.98 -10.06
N THR A 148 -66.03 7.50 -9.08
CA THR A 148 -65.52 8.51 -8.15
C THR A 148 -64.60 7.84 -7.14
N SER A 149 -63.52 8.52 -6.76
CA SER A 149 -62.51 7.96 -5.85
C SER A 149 -62.22 8.92 -4.71
N GLU A 150 -61.75 8.40 -3.59
CA GLU A 150 -61.28 9.22 -2.46
C GLU A 150 -59.79 8.98 -2.27
N PHE A 151 -59.00 10.03 -2.48
CA PHE A 151 -57.57 9.98 -2.23
C PHE A 151 -57.27 10.64 -0.89
N ASN A 152 -56.77 9.84 0.06
CA ASN A 152 -56.41 10.30 1.39
C ASN A 152 -54.90 10.14 1.61
N PRO A 153 -54.09 11.17 1.32
CA PRO A 153 -52.67 11.16 1.63
C PRO A 153 -52.51 11.43 3.12
N VAL A 154 -52.50 10.36 3.92
CA VAL A 154 -52.27 10.43 5.36
C VAL A 154 -51.03 11.29 5.62
N GLY A 155 -51.17 12.46 6.25
CA GLY A 155 -50.03 13.33 6.59
C GLY A 155 -49.67 14.45 5.60
N TYR A 156 -50.23 14.50 4.39
CA TYR A 156 -49.96 15.58 3.40
C TYR A 156 -51.17 16.48 3.09
N GLY A 157 -52.38 16.14 3.57
CA GLY A 157 -53.57 16.98 3.33
C GLY A 157 -54.88 16.39 3.85
N GLN A 158 -55.99 17.06 3.53
CA GLN A 158 -57.35 16.53 3.72
C GLN A 158 -57.69 15.52 2.61
N ALA A 159 -58.50 14.51 2.94
CA ALA A 159 -58.98 13.55 1.95
C ALA A 159 -59.73 14.29 0.82
N ALA A 160 -59.27 14.08 -0.41
CA ALA A 160 -59.83 14.71 -1.59
C ALA A 160 -60.78 13.73 -2.28
N GLN A 161 -62.05 14.14 -2.43
CA GLN A 161 -62.99 13.44 -3.29
C GLN A 161 -62.76 13.83 -4.75
N LEU A 162 -62.45 12.84 -5.58
CA LEU A 162 -62.18 12.99 -6.98
C LEU A 162 -63.40 12.53 -7.79
N SER A 163 -63.90 13.40 -8.66
CA SER A 163 -64.89 13.01 -9.68
C SER A 163 -64.31 11.94 -10.61
N ALA A 164 -65.15 11.14 -11.28
CA ALA A 164 -64.64 10.26 -12.34
C ALA A 164 -63.95 11.09 -13.46
N PRO A 165 -62.91 10.56 -14.14
CA PRO A 165 -62.26 9.24 -13.96
C PRO A 165 -61.32 9.20 -12.73
N SER A 166 -60.89 8.02 -12.28
CA SER A 166 -59.87 7.89 -11.22
C SER A 166 -58.51 8.47 -11.66
N LEU A 167 -57.55 8.57 -10.74
CA LEU A 167 -56.20 9.04 -11.04
C LEU A 167 -55.51 8.16 -12.07
N ASN A 168 -54.74 8.78 -12.96
CA ASN A 168 -53.89 8.12 -13.94
C ASN A 168 -52.51 7.87 -13.33
N ILE A 169 -52.28 6.61 -12.92
CA ILE A 169 -51.09 6.19 -12.19
C ILE A 169 -50.29 5.22 -13.05
N THR A 170 -49.00 5.46 -13.23
CA THR A 170 -48.06 4.48 -13.78
C THR A 170 -47.33 3.79 -12.64
N GLU A 171 -47.34 2.46 -12.63
CA GLU A 171 -46.64 1.63 -11.66
C GLU A 171 -45.34 1.13 -12.27
N TYR A 172 -44.25 1.27 -11.51
CA TYR A 172 -42.92 0.76 -11.84
C TYR A 172 -42.58 -0.41 -10.92
N GLN A 173 -41.66 -1.27 -11.35
CA GLN A 173 -41.31 -2.47 -10.61
C GLN A 173 -40.40 -2.11 -9.41
N PRO A 174 -40.84 -2.27 -8.16
CA PRO A 174 -39.95 -2.14 -7.01
C PRO A 174 -39.15 -3.45 -6.91
N GLN A 175 -37.87 -3.45 -7.29
CA GLN A 175 -37.10 -4.71 -7.23
C GLN A 175 -35.64 -4.60 -6.82
N PHE A 176 -35.08 -3.43 -6.54
CA PHE A 176 -33.63 -3.34 -6.29
C PHE A 176 -33.23 -2.76 -4.93
N LEU A 177 -33.93 -1.77 -4.37
CA LEU A 177 -33.57 -1.23 -3.05
C LEU A 177 -34.11 -2.04 -1.86
N GLN A 178 -35.09 -2.94 -2.05
CA GLN A 178 -35.75 -3.68 -0.95
C GLN A 178 -35.08 -4.99 -0.53
N THR A 179 -34.09 -5.52 -1.26
CA THR A 179 -33.43 -6.78 -0.87
C THR A 179 -32.27 -6.60 0.10
N HIS A 180 -31.96 -5.40 0.57
CA HIS A 180 -30.92 -5.19 1.58
C HIS A 180 -31.51 -4.71 2.89
N MET A 181 -31.22 -5.47 3.94
CA MET A 181 -31.61 -5.12 5.29
C MET A 181 -30.89 -3.81 5.70
N PRO A 182 -31.53 -2.91 6.47
CA PRO A 182 -31.02 -1.55 6.77
C PRO A 182 -29.62 -1.45 7.40
N TRP A 183 -29.00 -2.58 7.74
CA TRP A 183 -27.73 -2.69 8.48
C TRP A 183 -26.56 -3.27 7.65
N GLU A 184 -26.75 -3.58 6.36
CA GLU A 184 -25.65 -3.92 5.46
C GLU A 184 -25.22 -2.68 4.66
N GLU A 185 -24.26 -1.94 5.22
CA GLU A 185 -23.46 -1.02 4.41
C GLU A 185 -22.45 -1.85 3.58
N PRO A 186 -22.22 -1.50 2.30
CA PRO A 186 -22.72 -0.32 1.59
C PRO A 186 -24.03 -0.57 0.82
N TYR A 187 -24.87 0.48 0.75
CA TYR A 187 -26.06 0.58 -0.12
C TYR A 187 -25.66 0.49 -1.60
N ASN A 188 -25.41 -0.73 -2.08
CA ASN A 188 -25.10 -0.97 -3.48
C ASN A 188 -26.40 -1.07 -4.27
N ILE A 189 -26.90 0.07 -4.76
CA ILE A 189 -27.98 0.08 -5.77
C ILE A 189 -27.42 -0.63 -7.01
N GLN A 190 -27.77 -1.89 -7.19
CA GLN A 190 -27.41 -2.63 -8.41
C GLN A 190 -28.44 -2.29 -9.48
N ILE A 191 -28.00 -1.76 -10.61
CA ILE A 191 -28.88 -1.55 -11.76
C ILE A 191 -29.21 -2.95 -12.34
N PRO A 192 -30.47 -3.25 -12.68
CA PRO A 192 -30.81 -4.51 -13.33
C PRO A 192 -29.95 -4.75 -14.57
N PRO A 193 -29.55 -6.01 -14.83
CA PRO A 193 -28.84 -6.34 -16.06
C PRO A 193 -29.70 -5.96 -17.28
N LEU A 194 -29.02 -5.47 -18.33
CA LEU A 194 -29.61 -5.00 -19.60
C LEU A 194 -30.49 -6.02 -20.35
N GLU A 195 -30.54 -7.27 -19.87
CA GLU A 195 -31.39 -8.34 -20.41
C GLU A 195 -32.86 -8.24 -19.94
N VAL A 196 -33.15 -7.46 -18.89
CA VAL A 196 -34.52 -7.21 -18.39
C VAL A 196 -35.11 -5.99 -19.10
N ARG A 197 -36.42 -6.01 -19.37
CA ARG A 197 -37.22 -4.87 -19.88
C ARG A 197 -36.94 -3.60 -19.06
N ILE A 198 -36.12 -2.71 -19.64
CA ILE A 198 -35.52 -1.51 -19.03
C ILE A 198 -36.59 -0.44 -18.73
N ASP A 199 -37.66 -0.44 -19.51
CA ASP A 199 -38.85 0.41 -19.40
C ASP A 199 -39.63 0.21 -18.09
N ARG A 200 -39.38 -0.87 -17.34
CA ARG A 200 -40.09 -1.19 -16.09
C ARG A 200 -39.53 -0.51 -14.85
N PHE A 201 -38.37 0.13 -14.96
CA PHE A 201 -37.68 0.77 -13.84
C PHE A 201 -37.54 2.27 -14.10
N ALA A 202 -37.86 3.07 -13.09
CA ALA A 202 -37.64 4.51 -13.12
C ALA A 202 -36.94 4.96 -11.84
N PHE A 203 -36.09 5.96 -11.99
CA PHE A 203 -35.33 6.57 -10.92
C PHE A 203 -35.59 8.07 -10.92
N ALA A 204 -35.50 8.68 -9.75
CA ALA A 204 -35.62 10.12 -9.57
C ALA A 204 -34.51 10.62 -8.64
N PHE A 205 -34.17 11.90 -8.79
CA PHE A 205 -33.22 12.57 -7.92
C PHE A 205 -33.97 13.63 -7.10
N GLU A 206 -33.68 13.72 -5.81
CA GLU A 206 -34.33 14.68 -4.90
C GLU A 206 -34.20 16.14 -5.37
N ARG A 207 -33.11 16.45 -6.08
CA ARG A 207 -32.81 17.79 -6.60
C ARG A 207 -33.35 18.07 -8.00
N ALA A 208 -33.60 17.03 -8.81
CA ALA A 208 -33.94 17.18 -10.24
C ALA A 208 -35.45 17.39 -10.51
N GLY A 209 -36.28 17.45 -9.47
CA GLY A 209 -37.72 17.69 -9.61
C GLY A 209 -38.47 16.46 -10.15
N ASN A 210 -39.35 16.68 -11.12
CA ASN A 210 -40.27 15.65 -11.65
C ASN A 210 -39.66 14.84 -12.82
N SER A 211 -38.35 14.93 -13.06
CA SER A 211 -37.69 14.17 -14.12
C SER A 211 -37.51 12.72 -13.72
N LEU A 212 -37.87 11.83 -14.64
CA LEU A 212 -37.72 10.38 -14.50
C LEU A 212 -36.53 9.94 -15.34
N TYR A 213 -35.69 9.08 -14.76
CA TYR A 213 -34.51 8.53 -15.39
C TYR A 213 -34.68 7.03 -15.57
N ASN A 214 -34.37 6.54 -16.77
CA ASN A 214 -34.36 5.12 -17.05
C ASN A 214 -32.99 4.51 -16.69
N SER A 215 -32.95 3.20 -16.45
CA SER A 215 -31.69 2.52 -16.12
C SER A 215 -30.61 2.63 -17.21
N THR A 216 -30.98 2.66 -18.51
CA THR A 216 -30.01 2.91 -19.60
C THR A 216 -29.31 4.24 -19.46
N TYR A 217 -30.05 5.28 -19.07
CA TYR A 217 -29.50 6.60 -18.89
C TYR A 217 -28.50 6.61 -17.73
N LEU A 218 -28.84 5.98 -16.60
CA LEU A 218 -27.94 5.87 -15.45
C LEU A 218 -26.64 5.11 -15.80
N VAL A 219 -26.73 4.04 -16.60
CA VAL A 219 -25.55 3.26 -17.04
C VAL A 219 -24.70 4.07 -18.01
N GLU A 220 -25.31 4.77 -18.96
CA GLU A 220 -24.60 5.55 -19.97
C GLU A 220 -23.95 6.81 -19.39
N LYS A 221 -24.59 7.42 -18.39
CA LYS A 221 -24.17 8.67 -17.75
C LYS A 221 -23.53 8.51 -16.38
N GLY A 222 -23.39 7.28 -15.90
CA GLY A 222 -22.67 6.95 -14.68
C GLY A 222 -21.16 7.08 -14.86
N SER A 223 -20.49 7.77 -13.93
CA SER A 223 -19.03 7.87 -13.90
C SER A 223 -18.49 7.86 -12.47
N CYS A 224 -17.35 7.22 -12.26
CA CYS A 224 -16.67 7.28 -10.97
C CYS A 224 -15.79 8.54 -10.90
N LYS A 225 -15.93 9.31 -9.82
CA LYS A 225 -15.12 10.52 -9.57
C LYS A 225 -14.30 10.35 -8.28
N PRO A 226 -13.11 10.95 -8.20
CA PRO A 226 -12.36 10.97 -6.95
C PRO A 226 -13.15 11.77 -5.91
N SER A 227 -13.39 11.15 -4.76
CA SER A 227 -14.00 11.75 -3.58
C SER A 227 -13.01 12.66 -2.85
N GLU A 228 -13.52 13.48 -1.93
CA GLU A 228 -12.73 14.32 -1.03
C GLU A 228 -12.03 13.49 0.06
N GLU A 229 -12.47 12.24 0.26
CA GLU A 229 -11.86 11.34 1.23
C GLU A 229 -10.60 10.65 0.69
N TYR A 230 -9.60 10.56 1.57
CA TYR A 230 -8.34 9.89 1.28
C TYR A 230 -8.19 8.65 2.14
N GLN A 231 -7.81 7.54 1.50
CA GLN A 231 -7.46 6.32 2.19
C GLN A 231 -5.96 6.06 2.14
N TRP A 232 -5.45 5.47 3.21
CA TRP A 232 -4.08 4.98 3.26
C TRP A 232 -3.93 3.79 2.32
N GLY A 233 -3.26 4.03 1.20
CA GLY A 233 -2.94 3.02 0.20
C GLY A 233 -1.53 2.49 0.36
N PHE A 234 -1.36 1.20 0.09
CA PHE A 234 -0.05 0.61 -0.14
C PHE A 234 0.08 0.22 -1.60
N SER A 235 1.18 0.61 -2.24
CA SER A 235 1.43 0.14 -3.61
C SER A 235 1.84 -1.32 -3.61
N TYR A 236 0.96 -2.19 -4.13
CA TYR A 236 1.23 -3.63 -4.27
C TYR A 236 2.53 -3.91 -5.05
N ILE A 237 2.77 -3.18 -6.14
CA ILE A 237 3.95 -3.37 -7.00
C ILE A 237 5.24 -3.06 -6.23
N PHE A 238 5.26 -1.99 -5.45
CA PHE A 238 6.44 -1.67 -4.66
C PHE A 238 6.65 -2.65 -3.50
N LEU A 239 5.58 -3.11 -2.83
CA LEU A 239 5.66 -4.16 -1.81
C LEU A 239 6.34 -5.41 -2.39
N PHE A 240 5.87 -5.84 -3.56
CA PHE A 240 6.41 -7.00 -4.25
C PHE A 240 7.90 -6.85 -4.58
N MET A 241 8.31 -5.70 -5.11
CA MET A 241 9.72 -5.41 -5.39
C MET A 241 10.58 -5.42 -4.12
N VAL A 242 10.10 -4.83 -3.03
CA VAL A 242 10.81 -4.84 -1.74
C VAL A 242 10.93 -6.23 -1.14
N SER A 243 9.90 -7.06 -1.29
CA SER A 243 9.93 -8.45 -0.86
C SER A 243 11.04 -9.23 -1.58
N ILE A 244 11.17 -9.05 -2.90
CA ILE A 244 12.25 -9.65 -3.69
C ILE A 244 13.62 -9.14 -3.23
N PHE A 245 13.79 -7.82 -3.05
CA PHE A 245 15.07 -7.27 -2.58
C PHE A 245 15.45 -7.76 -1.18
N ASN A 246 14.48 -7.84 -0.27
CA ASN A 246 14.69 -8.42 1.06
C ASN A 246 15.10 -9.89 0.98
N PHE A 247 14.42 -10.67 0.15
CA PHE A 247 14.76 -12.08 -0.04
C PHE A 247 16.20 -12.24 -0.56
N LEU A 248 16.58 -11.49 -1.59
CA LEU A 248 17.95 -11.48 -2.12
C LEU A 248 18.96 -11.04 -1.05
N TRP A 249 18.66 -10.00 -0.28
CA TRP A 249 19.51 -9.52 0.80
C TRP A 249 19.71 -10.57 1.89
N VAL A 250 18.65 -11.26 2.32
CA VAL A 250 18.72 -12.37 3.28
C VAL A 250 19.58 -13.50 2.72
N CYS A 251 19.39 -13.90 1.46
CA CYS A 251 20.22 -14.92 0.82
C CYS A 251 21.71 -14.55 0.81
N ILE A 252 22.04 -13.28 0.54
CA ILE A 252 23.41 -12.77 0.58
C ILE A 252 23.99 -12.83 1.99
N MET A 253 23.24 -12.37 3.01
CA MET A 253 23.68 -12.38 4.41
C MET A 253 23.90 -13.81 4.92
N VAL A 254 22.99 -14.73 4.59
CA VAL A 254 23.13 -16.16 4.91
C VAL A 254 24.32 -16.76 4.16
N GLY A 255 24.51 -16.41 2.89
CA GLY A 255 25.67 -16.84 2.10
C GLY A 255 27.00 -16.42 2.71
N MET A 256 27.12 -15.14 3.09
CA MET A 256 28.30 -14.63 3.79
C MET A 256 28.51 -15.30 5.16
N TRP A 257 27.43 -15.55 5.89
CA TRP A 257 27.51 -16.26 7.17
C TRP A 257 27.98 -17.72 7.01
N LEU A 258 27.49 -18.42 5.99
CA LEU A 258 27.95 -19.77 5.66
C LEU A 258 29.41 -19.79 5.23
N ASP A 259 29.83 -18.84 4.38
CA ASP A 259 31.22 -18.71 3.94
C ASP A 259 32.15 -18.41 5.13
N THR A 260 31.81 -17.43 5.97
CA THR A 260 32.60 -17.12 7.16
C THR A 260 32.70 -18.31 8.11
N ARG A 261 31.63 -19.10 8.30
CA ARG A 261 31.69 -20.33 9.12
C ARG A 261 32.56 -21.43 8.49
N ARG A 262 32.49 -21.64 7.17
CA ARG A 262 33.17 -22.75 6.48
C ARG A 262 34.62 -22.44 6.08
N ALA A 263 34.93 -21.19 5.74
CA ALA A 263 36.25 -20.77 5.26
C ALA A 263 37.14 -20.20 6.37
N SER A 264 36.56 -19.69 7.47
CA SER A 264 37.37 -19.09 8.54
C SER A 264 38.07 -20.15 9.40
N ARG A 265 39.40 -20.15 9.33
CA ARG A 265 40.27 -20.97 10.17
C ARG A 265 40.15 -20.64 11.66
N MET A 266 39.80 -19.40 11.97
CA MET A 266 39.55 -18.95 13.34
C MET A 266 38.30 -19.64 13.92
N TYR A 267 37.22 -19.75 13.13
CA TYR A 267 36.03 -20.50 13.54
C TYR A 267 36.29 -22.00 13.64
N LYS A 268 37.05 -22.60 12.71
CA LYS A 268 37.42 -24.03 12.76
C LYS A 268 38.25 -24.40 13.98
N SER A 269 39.02 -23.46 14.53
CA SER A 269 39.82 -23.68 15.75
C SER A 269 39.04 -23.43 17.05
N GLY A 270 37.72 -23.25 16.97
CA GLY A 270 36.86 -22.99 18.14
C GLY A 270 37.06 -21.60 18.76
N ARG A 271 37.88 -20.75 18.12
CA ARG A 271 38.25 -19.44 18.62
C ARG A 271 37.23 -18.41 18.13
N ARG A 272 36.41 -17.88 19.05
CA ARG A 272 35.46 -16.81 18.71
C ARG A 272 36.18 -15.47 18.64
N PRO A 273 35.94 -14.64 17.60
CA PRO A 273 36.39 -13.26 17.62
C PRO A 273 35.66 -12.53 18.74
N GLY A 274 36.43 -12.03 19.70
CA GLY A 274 35.90 -11.30 20.85
C GLY A 274 36.89 -10.21 21.25
N LEU A 275 36.35 -9.11 21.76
CA LEU A 275 37.12 -7.91 22.14
C LEU A 275 38.27 -8.26 23.08
N ILE A 276 37.98 -8.96 24.18
CA ILE A 276 38.98 -9.35 25.18
C ILE A 276 40.08 -10.21 24.56
N ARG A 277 39.73 -11.13 23.65
CA ARG A 277 40.72 -11.98 22.99
C ARG A 277 41.61 -11.18 22.05
N SER A 278 41.04 -10.20 21.35
CA SER A 278 41.80 -9.30 20.50
C SER A 278 42.81 -8.49 21.34
N ILE A 279 42.39 -7.91 22.47
CA ILE A 279 43.28 -7.19 23.39
C ILE A 279 44.46 -8.05 23.82
N VAL A 280 44.20 -9.30 24.22
CA VAL A 280 45.25 -10.23 24.65
C VAL A 280 46.22 -10.59 23.52
N ASP A 281 45.72 -10.78 22.30
CA ASP A 281 46.59 -11.07 21.15
C ASP A 281 47.43 -9.84 20.76
N TYR A 282 46.88 -8.63 20.90
CA TYR A 282 47.60 -7.39 20.66
C TYR A 282 48.64 -7.09 21.73
N SER A 283 48.29 -7.21 23.00
CA SER A 283 49.23 -6.98 24.10
C SER A 283 50.37 -8.00 24.07
N ALA A 284 50.09 -9.26 23.74
CA ALA A 284 51.11 -10.27 23.55
C ALA A 284 52.06 -9.92 22.40
N ALA A 285 51.54 -9.42 21.28
CA ALA A 285 52.36 -9.01 20.13
C ALA A 285 53.21 -7.77 20.44
N VAL A 286 52.68 -6.79 21.18
CA VAL A 286 53.43 -5.59 21.61
C VAL A 286 54.54 -5.96 22.60
N ARG A 287 54.26 -6.87 23.54
CA ARG A 287 55.23 -7.38 24.53
C ARG A 287 56.35 -8.21 23.91
N GLU A 288 56.08 -8.92 22.82
CA GLU A 288 57.09 -9.68 22.06
C GLU A 288 58.15 -8.76 21.46
N GLU A 289 57.83 -7.47 21.24
CA GLU A 289 58.73 -6.52 20.58
C GLU A 289 59.44 -5.54 21.50
N LEU A 290 58.67 -4.91 22.39
CA LEU A 290 59.16 -3.87 23.27
C LEU A 290 59.71 -4.46 24.59
N GLY A 291 59.62 -5.78 24.74
CA GLY A 291 60.02 -6.48 25.96
C GLY A 291 59.09 -6.16 27.14
N VAL A 292 59.59 -6.42 28.34
CA VAL A 292 58.83 -6.20 29.59
C VAL A 292 58.66 -4.71 29.91
N GLU A 293 59.51 -3.85 29.34
CA GLU A 293 59.48 -2.39 29.56
C GLU A 293 58.26 -1.70 28.93
N ALA A 294 57.60 -2.37 27.99
CA ALA A 294 56.38 -1.89 27.33
C ALA A 294 55.21 -1.63 28.31
N GLU A 295 55.15 -2.37 29.43
CA GLU A 295 54.08 -2.23 30.42
C GLU A 295 54.24 -0.96 31.28
N THR A 296 55.42 -0.35 31.28
CA THR A 296 55.77 0.81 32.12
C THR A 296 55.95 2.11 31.33
N MET A 297 55.91 2.07 30.00
CA MET A 297 56.07 3.25 29.14
C MET A 297 54.80 4.10 29.11
N GLU A 298 54.95 5.43 29.06
CA GLU A 298 53.84 6.33 28.76
C GLU A 298 53.35 6.17 27.31
N GLU A 299 52.09 6.54 27.05
CA GLU A 299 51.45 6.28 25.75
C GLU A 299 52.17 6.92 24.56
N GLU A 300 52.72 8.12 24.73
CA GLU A 300 53.51 8.83 23.71
C GLU A 300 54.79 8.05 23.35
N ASP A 301 55.51 7.58 24.37
CA ASP A 301 56.75 6.81 24.21
C ASP A 301 56.47 5.42 23.63
N LEU A 302 55.38 4.79 24.06
CA LEU A 302 54.90 3.52 23.51
C LEU A 302 54.57 3.65 22.02
N ARG A 303 53.82 4.69 21.63
CA ARG A 303 53.49 4.96 20.21
C ARG A 303 54.75 5.18 19.38
N LYS A 304 55.71 5.94 19.91
CA LYS A 304 56.99 6.21 19.25
C LYS A 304 57.79 4.92 19.05
N ALA A 305 57.93 4.10 20.10
CA ALA A 305 58.66 2.83 20.04
C ALA A 305 58.01 1.80 19.10
N VAL A 306 56.67 1.70 19.08
CA VAL A 306 55.93 0.87 18.12
C VAL A 306 56.14 1.34 16.68
N ARG A 307 56.20 2.66 16.45
CA ARG A 307 56.43 3.23 15.11
C ARG A 307 57.86 3.05 14.64
N GLU A 308 58.83 3.18 15.54
CA GLU A 308 60.27 3.04 15.26
C GLU A 308 60.68 1.58 15.04
N SER A 309 60.03 0.62 15.70
CA SER A 309 60.29 -0.82 15.52
C SER A 309 59.92 -1.36 14.12
N GLY A 310 59.09 -0.66 13.34
CA GLY A 310 58.95 -0.84 11.89
C GLY A 310 58.39 -2.19 11.38
N GLY A 311 57.97 -3.09 12.27
CA GLY A 311 57.39 -4.38 11.92
C GLY A 311 55.89 -4.31 11.55
N ALA A 312 55.38 -5.40 10.99
CA ALA A 312 53.98 -5.53 10.59
C ALA A 312 53.35 -6.77 11.25
N LEU A 313 52.16 -6.60 11.83
CA LEU A 313 51.40 -7.71 12.41
C LEU A 313 50.82 -8.57 11.29
N VAL A 314 51.25 -9.83 11.21
CA VAL A 314 50.80 -10.78 10.20
C VAL A 314 50.36 -12.07 10.91
N VAL A 315 49.35 -12.74 10.39
CA VAL A 315 49.04 -14.10 10.84
C VAL A 315 49.74 -15.07 9.89
N PRO A 316 50.78 -15.80 10.32
CA PRO A 316 51.48 -16.77 9.48
C PRO A 316 50.51 -17.85 8.98
N LYS A 317 50.77 -18.42 7.80
CA LYS A 317 49.89 -19.44 7.20
C LYS A 317 49.71 -20.69 8.09
N ASN A 318 50.59 -20.96 9.04
CA ASN A 318 50.52 -22.17 9.87
C ASN A 318 50.10 -21.90 11.32
N GLU A 319 49.94 -20.63 11.72
CA GLU A 319 49.65 -20.25 13.11
C GLU A 319 48.32 -19.52 13.21
N ILE A 320 47.68 -19.62 14.38
CA ILE A 320 46.40 -18.96 14.69
C ILE A 320 46.63 -17.66 15.47
N ARG A 321 47.81 -17.50 16.09
CA ARG A 321 48.20 -16.28 16.80
C ARG A 321 48.73 -15.24 15.82
N VAL A 322 48.43 -13.98 16.10
CA VAL A 322 49.05 -12.84 15.43
C VAL A 322 50.51 -12.80 15.89
N ARG A 323 51.45 -12.80 14.95
CA ARG A 323 52.88 -12.61 15.23
C ARG A 323 53.40 -11.47 14.35
N ARG A 324 54.41 -10.75 14.82
CA ARG A 324 55.14 -9.86 13.91
C ARG A 324 56.18 -10.68 13.17
N VAL A 325 56.33 -10.42 11.88
CA VAL A 325 57.38 -11.04 11.05
C VAL A 325 58.46 -10.00 10.83
N ASP A 326 59.68 -10.31 11.26
CA ASP A 326 60.86 -9.51 10.96
C ASP A 326 61.05 -9.42 9.45
N LYS A 327 61.15 -8.19 8.93
CA LYS A 327 61.43 -7.97 7.50
C LYS A 327 62.80 -8.53 7.06
N THR A 328 63.65 -8.92 8.01
CA THR A 328 65.01 -9.43 7.78
C THR A 328 65.09 -10.95 7.60
N LEU A 329 64.07 -11.72 8.03
CA LEU A 329 64.09 -13.19 8.02
C LEU A 329 63.12 -13.86 7.02
N GLY A 330 62.40 -13.08 6.21
CA GLY A 330 61.64 -13.59 5.06
C GLY A 330 62.54 -13.93 3.85
N PRO A 331 62.15 -14.89 2.99
CA PRO A 331 62.97 -15.30 1.84
C PRO A 331 63.24 -14.09 0.94
N LYS A 332 64.53 -13.83 0.65
CA LYS A 332 65.07 -12.72 -0.16
C LYS A 332 64.09 -12.20 -1.22
N GLU A 333 63.32 -11.15 -0.91
CA GLU A 333 62.52 -10.45 -1.92
C GLU A 333 63.44 -9.55 -2.78
N ARG A 334 63.42 -9.82 -4.09
CA ARG A 334 64.08 -9.05 -5.16
C ARG A 334 63.74 -7.56 -5.08
N LYS A 335 64.75 -6.75 -5.47
CA LYS A 335 64.80 -5.28 -5.61
C LYS A 335 63.43 -4.56 -5.61
N ARG A 336 63.28 -3.69 -4.61
CA ARG A 336 62.16 -2.76 -4.38
C ARG A 336 61.91 -1.88 -5.60
N SER A 337 60.72 -2.00 -6.21
CA SER A 337 60.21 -1.06 -7.21
C SER A 337 59.49 0.10 -6.52
N TRP A 338 59.74 1.32 -6.99
CA TRP A 338 59.17 2.59 -6.51
C TRP A 338 57.63 2.59 -6.38
N LYS A 339 56.92 1.76 -7.18
CA LYS A 339 55.46 1.58 -7.06
C LYS A 339 54.98 1.01 -5.71
N ARG A 340 55.85 0.37 -4.92
CA ARG A 340 55.53 -0.12 -3.56
C ARG A 340 55.82 0.90 -2.44
N SER A 341 56.45 2.05 -2.71
CA SER A 341 56.62 3.08 -1.66
C SER A 341 55.33 3.84 -1.38
N LEU A 342 54.41 3.88 -2.36
CA LEU A 342 53.03 4.35 -2.20
C LEU A 342 52.12 3.35 -1.47
N THR A 343 52.62 2.15 -1.19
CA THR A 343 51.93 1.07 -0.45
C THR A 343 52.61 0.77 0.88
N SER A 344 53.25 1.77 1.51
CA SER A 344 53.44 1.69 2.96
C SER A 344 52.04 1.57 3.54
N GLY A 345 51.68 0.37 4.02
CA GLY A 345 50.50 0.20 4.86
C GLY A 345 50.54 1.23 5.98
N SER A 346 49.37 1.56 6.55
CA SER A 346 49.33 2.48 7.68
C SER A 346 50.27 1.96 8.77
N ASN A 347 51.41 2.63 8.92
CA ASN A 347 52.02 2.75 10.23
C ASN A 347 50.96 3.52 11.03
N PHE A 348 50.54 2.94 12.15
CA PHE A 348 49.53 3.45 13.09
C PHE A 348 48.96 4.84 12.78
#